data_AF-A0A9W7CZ71-F1
#
_entry.id   AF-A0A9W7CZ71-F1
#
_cell.length_a   1.000
_cell.length_b   1.000
_cell.length_c   1.000
_cell.angle_alpha   90.00
_cell.angle_beta   90.00
_cell.angle_gamma   90.00
#
_symmetry.space_group_name_H-M   'P 1'
#
loop_
_entity.id
_entity.type
_entity.pdbx_description
1 polymer ?
#
loop_
_entity_poly.entity_id
_entity_poly.type
_entity_poly.pdbx_seq_one_letter_code
_entity_poly.pdbx_strand_id
1 'polypeptide(L)'
;MLAPFFDFLGSRSSSTFDQQSFRSASMLRVLTSLLLCAAYSCVAADTSTVDDVGVNAPPPGQEELLKGLRLVYPESNALYRSPLAFRIMLNTPSSFGELMEMYAGRRWLCLQLDGTWRRCIPIESGTLIQETLDAGNHTARLVLLDSPTPEAGKHLMQSELVPFMVLSDEDFAAVLKQQHQDDLALYGAQTGEEDLGVVQWYQLKRQKQTHGNFASGYATHEVDAATGDTVKTKLAHNSPNDPPLLVIGVKTRVVDGFRFRQAIRQTWANKDNLPTTVRVLFAACRVPTDASEEIRDAIAYEQRVYDGDLLTDVLECEDSYATLPNKVKEFLHFVGTDHVLRRSGYVMIADDDVYVRARDLVQQITALGPLHDLYAGHVKEGNSFVPERDPQRRYYLPESVYPLDEFPPFAWGPHYLMSMDVVEFIADNRQELQGLGPLDDVTVALWLLAIQVHPQHVDQFNNLRESPCSNDLLAYADLGPLAMRIIQSNLQSGRDFCYGFNAHSWDKDGIRLQAL
;
A
#
# COMPACT_ATOMS: atom_id res chain seq x y z
N MET A 1 -23.91 -9.93 -10.17
CA MET A 1 -24.44 -11.08 -9.42
C MET A 1 -23.39 -11.42 -8.37
N LEU A 2 -23.64 -11.03 -7.12
CA LEU A 2 -22.70 -11.20 -6.00
C LEU A 2 -23.29 -12.22 -5.01
N ALA A 3 -22.61 -13.35 -4.89
CA ALA A 3 -22.63 -14.31 -3.78
C ALA A 3 -21.38 -15.20 -3.99
N PRO A 4 -20.62 -15.60 -2.94
CA PRO A 4 -20.97 -15.58 -1.51
C PRO A 4 -19.98 -14.78 -0.64
N PHE A 5 -20.53 -13.96 0.27
CA PHE A 5 -19.82 -13.25 1.36
C PHE A 5 -20.37 -13.63 2.74
N PHE A 6 -21.10 -14.75 2.83
CA PHE A 6 -21.73 -15.19 4.06
C PHE A 6 -21.45 -16.67 4.28
N ASP A 7 -20.47 -16.96 5.13
CA ASP A 7 -20.44 -18.14 6.00
C ASP A 7 -19.30 -18.00 7.01
N PHE A 8 -19.42 -17.06 7.97
CA PHE A 8 -18.78 -17.24 9.29
C PHE A 8 -19.34 -16.34 10.41
N LEU A 9 -20.64 -16.01 10.41
CA LEU A 9 -21.23 -15.32 11.57
C LEU A 9 -22.65 -15.83 11.81
N GLY A 10 -22.77 -16.92 12.57
CA GLY A 10 -24.08 -17.51 12.87
C GLY A 10 -24.11 -18.78 13.70
N SER A 11 -23.36 -18.89 14.80
CA SER A 11 -23.82 -19.68 15.97
C SER A 11 -22.93 -19.50 17.21
N ARG A 12 -23.30 -18.53 18.06
CA ARG A 12 -23.03 -18.67 19.51
C ARG A 12 -24.22 -19.41 20.12
N SER A 13 -24.05 -20.71 20.38
CA SER A 13 -24.84 -21.42 21.38
C SER A 13 -23.97 -21.72 22.59
N SER A 14 -24.38 -21.15 23.71
CA SER A 14 -23.92 -21.42 25.07
C SER A 14 -23.80 -22.92 25.38
N SER A 15 -22.64 -23.34 25.87
CA SER A 15 -22.53 -24.50 26.76
C SER A 15 -21.39 -24.28 27.76
N THR A 16 -21.81 -24.06 29.00
CA THR A 16 -21.03 -24.22 30.23
C THR A 16 -20.46 -25.64 30.30
N PHE A 17 -19.16 -25.81 30.54
CA PHE A 17 -18.63 -27.04 31.13
C PHE A 17 -17.42 -26.78 32.03
N ASP A 18 -17.41 -27.54 33.11
CA ASP A 18 -16.74 -27.38 34.40
C ASP A 18 -15.21 -27.34 34.40
N GLN A 19 -14.71 -26.60 35.39
CA GLN A 19 -13.40 -26.82 36.02
C GLN A 19 -13.34 -28.21 36.66
N GLN A 20 -12.28 -28.97 36.38
CA GLN A 20 -11.61 -29.73 37.44
C GLN A 20 -10.16 -30.08 37.10
N SER A 21 -9.31 -29.89 38.11
CA SER A 21 -7.87 -30.07 38.09
C SER A 21 -7.47 -31.54 38.11
N PHE A 22 -6.32 -31.91 37.53
CA PHE A 22 -5.42 -32.87 38.17
C PHE A 22 -3.95 -32.58 37.83
N ARG A 23 -3.13 -32.73 38.87
CA ARG A 23 -1.72 -32.31 38.99
C ARG A 23 -0.74 -33.29 38.34
N SER A 24 0.39 -32.72 37.88
CA SER A 24 1.79 -33.13 38.11
C SER A 24 2.19 -34.61 37.99
N ALA A 25 3.11 -34.91 37.07
CA ALA A 25 4.33 -35.67 37.40
C ALA A 25 5.40 -35.53 36.29
N SER A 26 6.63 -35.60 36.74
CA SER A 26 7.90 -35.21 36.13
C SER A 26 8.70 -36.36 35.52
N MET A 27 9.68 -35.98 34.68
CA MET A 27 11.06 -36.53 34.59
C MET A 27 11.35 -37.86 33.83
N LEU A 28 12.10 -37.68 32.72
CA LEU A 28 13.52 -38.05 32.52
C LEU A 28 13.93 -39.49 32.06
N ARG A 29 14.79 -39.47 31.02
CA ARG A 29 15.78 -40.48 30.54
C ARG A 29 15.22 -41.66 29.72
N VAL A 30 15.87 -42.23 28.69
CA VAL A 30 17.30 -42.52 28.47
C VAL A 30 17.57 -42.66 26.95
N LEU A 31 18.71 -42.12 26.49
CA LEU A 31 19.39 -42.40 25.21
C LEU A 31 20.39 -43.55 25.40
N THR A 32 20.54 -44.47 24.43
CA THR A 32 21.77 -45.28 24.14
C THR A 32 21.45 -46.25 22.97
N SER A 33 22.05 -46.12 21.77
CA SER A 33 23.40 -46.56 21.33
C SER A 33 23.40 -47.94 20.64
N LEU A 34 23.77 -48.02 19.35
CA LEU A 34 25.03 -48.66 18.88
C LEU A 34 25.07 -48.87 17.35
N LEU A 35 26.16 -48.38 16.77
CA LEU A 35 26.72 -48.71 15.45
C LEU A 35 27.38 -50.09 15.44
N LEU A 36 27.40 -50.76 14.29
CA LEU A 36 28.47 -51.68 13.90
C LEU A 36 28.65 -51.73 12.37
N CYS A 37 29.88 -51.45 11.95
CA CYS A 37 30.43 -51.57 10.60
C CYS A 37 30.52 -53.02 10.12
N ALA A 38 30.45 -53.25 8.80
CA ALA A 38 31.57 -53.84 8.03
C ALA A 38 31.23 -53.92 6.53
N ALA A 39 32.22 -53.54 5.73
CA ALA A 39 32.24 -53.53 4.27
C ALA A 39 32.31 -54.93 3.65
N TYR A 40 31.69 -55.12 2.47
CA TYR A 40 32.16 -56.07 1.45
C TYR A 40 31.75 -55.61 0.04
N SER A 41 32.79 -55.30 -0.75
CA SER A 41 33.01 -55.56 -2.18
C SER A 41 31.99 -55.19 -3.27
N CYS A 42 32.52 -54.41 -4.23
CA CYS A 42 32.00 -54.19 -5.58
C CYS A 42 31.80 -55.49 -6.40
N VAL A 43 30.67 -55.57 -7.10
CA VAL A 43 30.50 -56.30 -8.37
C VAL A 43 29.62 -55.43 -9.29
N ALA A 44 30.03 -55.31 -10.55
CA ALA A 44 29.31 -54.58 -11.59
C ALA A 44 28.47 -55.54 -12.47
N ALA A 45 27.45 -54.95 -13.13
CA ALA A 45 26.47 -55.50 -14.09
C ALA A 45 25.31 -56.27 -13.42
N ASP A 46 24.03 -56.04 -13.71
CA ASP A 46 23.40 -55.71 -15.00
C ASP A 46 22.25 -54.69 -14.89
N THR A 47 22.06 -53.97 -15.99
CA THR A 47 20.88 -53.18 -16.34
C THR A 47 19.61 -54.02 -16.42
N SER A 48 18.56 -53.63 -15.68
CA SER A 48 17.19 -53.80 -16.15
C SER A 48 16.31 -52.65 -15.63
N THR A 49 15.60 -52.09 -16.59
CA THR A 49 14.69 -50.96 -16.55
C THR A 49 13.57 -51.17 -15.53
N VAL A 50 13.45 -50.27 -14.57
CA VAL A 50 12.18 -49.99 -13.90
C VAL A 50 11.80 -48.58 -14.30
N ASP A 51 10.76 -48.48 -15.11
CA ASP A 51 10.14 -47.23 -15.51
C ASP A 51 9.81 -46.38 -14.28
N ASP A 52 10.43 -45.21 -14.19
CA ASP A 52 10.15 -44.19 -13.17
C ASP A 52 8.85 -43.46 -13.55
N VAL A 53 7.73 -44.18 -13.51
CA VAL A 53 6.40 -43.65 -13.71
C VAL A 53 5.78 -43.43 -12.33
N GLY A 54 5.73 -42.17 -11.88
CA GLY A 54 4.70 -41.75 -10.93
C GLY A 54 5.11 -40.94 -9.70
N VAL A 55 6.15 -40.10 -9.75
CA VAL A 55 6.43 -39.15 -8.64
C VAL A 55 5.93 -37.71 -8.93
N ASN A 56 5.55 -37.40 -10.17
CA ASN A 56 5.21 -36.02 -10.60
C ASN A 56 3.72 -35.78 -10.93
N ALA A 57 2.82 -36.71 -10.61
CA ALA A 57 1.38 -36.53 -10.84
C ALA A 57 0.61 -36.46 -9.51
N PRO A 58 -0.29 -35.48 -9.31
CA PRO A 58 -1.24 -35.54 -8.20
C PRO A 58 -2.09 -36.83 -8.33
N PRO A 59 -2.51 -37.44 -7.21
CA PRO A 59 -3.28 -38.67 -7.24
C PRO A 59 -4.55 -38.53 -8.08
N PRO A 60 -4.94 -39.54 -8.87
CA PRO A 60 -6.05 -39.44 -9.80
C PRO A 60 -7.37 -39.18 -9.07
N GLY A 61 -8.00 -38.04 -9.36
CA GLY A 61 -9.30 -37.62 -8.81
C GLY A 61 -9.33 -36.29 -8.06
N GLN A 62 -8.19 -35.61 -7.88
CA GLN A 62 -8.17 -34.24 -7.33
C GLN A 62 -8.34 -33.18 -8.43
N GLU A 63 -9.19 -32.19 -8.18
CA GLU A 63 -9.41 -31.05 -9.06
C GLU A 63 -8.12 -30.23 -9.24
N GLU A 64 -7.82 -29.79 -10.46
CA GLU A 64 -6.74 -28.82 -10.71
C GLU A 64 -7.05 -27.53 -9.92
N LEU A 65 -6.23 -27.25 -8.90
CA LEU A 65 -6.39 -26.09 -8.01
C LEU A 65 -6.02 -24.77 -8.70
N LEU A 66 -5.15 -24.81 -9.70
CA LEU A 66 -4.83 -23.64 -10.50
C LEU A 66 -5.82 -23.54 -11.67
N LYS A 67 -6.63 -22.48 -11.68
CA LYS A 67 -7.62 -22.23 -12.73
C LYS A 67 -7.13 -21.27 -13.81
N GLY A 68 -6.05 -20.53 -13.54
CA GLY A 68 -5.46 -19.62 -14.52
C GLY A 68 -4.06 -19.15 -14.15
N LEU A 69 -3.30 -18.81 -15.18
CA LEU A 69 -1.94 -18.29 -15.10
C LEU A 69 -1.83 -17.03 -15.95
N ARG A 70 -1.42 -15.91 -15.37
CA ARG A 70 -1.29 -14.64 -16.09
C ARG A 70 0.05 -13.97 -15.81
N LEU A 71 0.69 -13.49 -16.87
CA LEU A 71 1.78 -12.54 -16.77
C LEU A 71 1.19 -11.13 -16.64
N VAL A 72 1.42 -10.47 -15.50
CA VAL A 72 0.86 -9.14 -15.19
C VAL A 72 1.87 -8.01 -15.39
N TYR A 73 3.16 -8.34 -15.46
CA TYR A 73 4.22 -7.41 -15.89
C TYR A 73 5.30 -8.19 -16.66
N PRO A 74 5.75 -7.72 -17.84
CA PRO A 74 5.35 -6.50 -18.53
C PRO A 74 3.89 -6.52 -19.01
N GLU A 75 3.31 -5.34 -19.21
CA GLU A 75 2.02 -5.11 -19.82
C GLU A 75 2.15 -5.13 -21.36
N SER A 76 1.07 -5.54 -22.03
CA SER A 76 1.05 -5.64 -23.48
C SER A 76 1.21 -4.26 -24.12
N ASN A 77 2.16 -4.14 -25.05
CA ASN A 77 2.49 -2.94 -25.83
C ASN A 77 2.97 -1.73 -24.99
N ALA A 78 3.44 -1.96 -23.77
CA ALA A 78 4.06 -0.92 -22.96
C ALA A 78 5.57 -0.80 -23.23
N LEU A 79 6.12 0.37 -22.85
CA LEU A 79 7.53 0.72 -22.99
C LEU A 79 8.24 0.51 -21.65
N TYR A 80 9.40 -0.12 -21.68
CA TYR A 80 10.18 -0.48 -20.50
C TYR A 80 11.65 -0.12 -20.65
N ARG A 81 12.35 -0.09 -19.52
CA ARG A 81 13.81 -0.09 -19.44
C ARG A 81 14.29 -1.40 -18.84
N SER A 82 15.49 -1.83 -19.23
CA SER A 82 16.18 -2.99 -18.68
C SER A 82 16.85 -2.66 -17.33
N PRO A 83 16.97 -3.59 -16.37
CA PRO A 83 16.42 -4.96 -16.36
C PRO A 83 14.94 -4.99 -15.97
N LEU A 84 14.21 -6.02 -16.44
CA LEU A 84 12.79 -6.21 -16.16
C LEU A 84 12.58 -7.32 -15.12
N ALA A 85 11.70 -7.05 -14.16
CA ALA A 85 11.21 -8.01 -13.20
C ALA A 85 9.80 -8.48 -13.56
N PHE A 86 9.66 -9.73 -13.99
CA PHE A 86 8.40 -10.31 -14.42
C PHE A 86 7.51 -10.60 -13.21
N ARG A 87 6.24 -10.19 -13.30
CA ARG A 87 5.23 -10.43 -12.27
C ARG A 87 4.14 -11.35 -12.78
N ILE A 88 3.69 -12.22 -11.89
CA ILE A 88 2.87 -13.38 -12.22
C ILE A 88 1.66 -13.37 -11.29
N MET A 89 0.49 -13.68 -11.84
CA MET A 89 -0.74 -13.89 -11.10
C MET A 89 -1.22 -15.33 -11.30
N LEU A 90 -1.48 -15.99 -10.18
CA LEU A 90 -2.01 -17.36 -10.11
C LEU A 90 -3.48 -17.28 -9.68
N ASN A 91 -4.38 -17.78 -10.51
CA ASN A 91 -5.81 -17.78 -10.20
C ASN A 91 -6.17 -19.14 -9.58
N THR A 92 -6.59 -19.14 -8.31
CA THR A 92 -7.00 -20.36 -7.60
C THR A 92 -8.33 -20.14 -6.85
N PRO A 93 -9.25 -21.12 -6.82
CA PRO A 93 -10.51 -21.05 -6.10
C PRO A 93 -10.37 -21.55 -4.65
N SER A 94 -9.21 -22.12 -4.30
CA SER A 94 -8.84 -22.62 -2.97
C SER A 94 -7.85 -21.66 -2.29
N SER A 95 -7.54 -21.88 -1.02
CA SER A 95 -6.53 -21.08 -0.32
C SER A 95 -5.16 -21.21 -1.00
N PHE A 96 -4.36 -20.13 -1.00
CA PHE A 96 -3.01 -20.14 -1.57
C PHE A 96 -2.11 -21.16 -0.87
N GLY A 97 -2.32 -21.39 0.44
CA GLY A 97 -1.61 -22.40 1.22
C GLY A 97 -1.81 -23.82 0.71
N GLU A 98 -3.05 -24.22 0.41
CA GLU A 98 -3.35 -25.55 -0.16
C GLU A 98 -2.71 -25.75 -1.53
N LEU A 99 -2.71 -24.70 -2.36
CA LEU A 99 -2.03 -24.74 -3.66
C LEU A 99 -0.53 -24.99 -3.48
N MET A 100 0.10 -24.30 -2.53
CA MET A 100 1.53 -24.47 -2.24
C MET A 100 1.85 -25.86 -1.67
N GLU A 101 1.07 -26.37 -0.71
CA GLU A 101 1.25 -27.73 -0.20
C GLU A 101 1.17 -28.79 -1.31
N MET A 102 0.30 -28.58 -2.30
CA MET A 102 0.12 -29.53 -3.38
C MET A 102 1.21 -29.47 -4.43
N TYR A 103 1.66 -28.25 -4.78
CA TYR A 103 2.49 -28.01 -5.97
C TYR A 103 3.97 -27.76 -5.64
N ALA A 104 4.32 -27.48 -4.38
CA ALA A 104 5.70 -27.25 -3.97
C ALA A 104 6.61 -28.45 -4.33
N GLY A 105 7.75 -28.16 -4.97
CA GLY A 105 8.68 -29.17 -5.48
C GLY A 105 8.15 -30.05 -6.62
N ARG A 106 6.95 -29.77 -7.16
CA ARG A 106 6.30 -30.56 -8.23
C ARG A 106 5.94 -29.74 -9.47
N ARG A 107 5.91 -28.41 -9.35
CA ARG A 107 5.54 -27.51 -10.45
C ARG A 107 6.56 -26.39 -10.58
N TRP A 108 6.86 -26.04 -11.82
CA TRP A 108 7.80 -24.99 -12.17
C TRP A 108 7.16 -23.97 -13.10
N LEU A 109 7.36 -22.70 -12.79
CA LEU A 109 7.01 -21.56 -13.63
C LEU A 109 8.23 -21.19 -14.47
N CYS A 110 8.13 -21.40 -15.78
CA CYS A 110 9.19 -21.16 -16.74
C CYS A 110 8.84 -19.96 -17.61
N LEU A 111 9.76 -18.98 -17.66
CA LEU A 111 9.63 -17.84 -18.56
C LEU A 111 10.13 -18.22 -19.95
N GLN A 112 9.30 -17.98 -20.96
CA GLN A 112 9.73 -18.00 -22.35
C GLN A 112 9.77 -16.55 -22.86
N LEU A 113 10.94 -16.14 -23.35
CA LEU A 113 11.22 -14.82 -23.88
C LEU A 113 11.68 -14.94 -25.33
N ASP A 114 10.98 -14.28 -26.25
CA ASP A 114 11.23 -14.34 -27.71
C ASP A 114 11.31 -15.77 -28.25
N GLY A 115 10.45 -16.65 -27.72
CA GLY A 115 10.42 -18.06 -28.06
C GLY A 115 11.54 -18.91 -27.41
N THR A 116 12.46 -18.30 -26.66
CA THR A 116 13.54 -19.00 -25.96
C THR A 116 13.22 -19.21 -24.49
N TRP A 117 13.55 -20.38 -23.96
CA TRP A 117 13.41 -20.66 -22.53
C TRP A 117 14.45 -19.88 -21.73
N ARG A 118 14.00 -19.25 -20.66
CA ARG A 118 14.82 -18.53 -19.70
C ARG A 118 14.78 -19.27 -18.37
N ARG A 119 14.72 -18.54 -17.25
CA ARG A 119 14.68 -19.13 -15.92
C ARG A 119 13.35 -19.85 -15.66
N CYS A 120 13.46 -21.04 -15.10
CA CYS A 120 12.38 -21.76 -14.43
C CYS A 120 12.55 -21.61 -12.92
N ILE A 121 11.48 -21.22 -12.23
CA ILE A 121 11.43 -21.18 -10.77
C ILE A 121 10.39 -22.17 -10.26
N PRO A 122 10.59 -22.81 -9.10
CA PRO A 122 9.53 -23.55 -8.42
C PRO A 122 8.33 -22.62 -8.17
N ILE A 123 7.10 -23.15 -8.23
CA ILE A 123 5.88 -22.33 -8.07
C ILE A 123 5.79 -21.65 -6.68
N GLU A 124 6.38 -22.28 -5.67
CA GLU A 124 6.48 -21.80 -4.29
C GLU A 124 7.58 -20.75 -4.09
N SER A 125 8.38 -20.48 -5.12
CA SER A 125 9.49 -19.55 -5.03
C SER A 125 8.97 -18.12 -4.89
N GLY A 126 9.38 -17.44 -3.82
CA GLY A 126 9.26 -15.98 -3.69
C GLY A 126 10.29 -15.21 -4.53
N THR A 127 11.10 -15.89 -5.35
CA THR A 127 12.16 -15.24 -6.14
C THR A 127 11.57 -14.56 -7.37
N LEU A 128 11.85 -13.27 -7.51
CA LEU A 128 11.50 -12.49 -8.68
C LEU A 128 12.24 -13.00 -9.92
N ILE A 129 11.53 -13.26 -11.02
CA ILE A 129 12.17 -13.54 -12.31
C ILE A 129 12.62 -12.21 -12.89
N GLN A 130 13.93 -11.96 -12.89
CA GLN A 130 14.51 -10.74 -13.44
C GLN A 130 15.45 -11.06 -14.59
N GLU A 131 15.27 -10.35 -15.71
CA GLU A 131 16.07 -10.52 -16.91
C GLU A 131 16.60 -9.16 -17.40
N THR A 132 17.86 -9.16 -17.85
CA THR A 132 18.43 -8.03 -18.59
C THR A 132 18.16 -8.25 -20.07
N LEU A 133 17.43 -7.32 -20.68
CA LEU A 133 17.01 -7.35 -22.08
C LEU A 133 17.74 -6.25 -22.86
N ASP A 134 18.00 -6.53 -24.14
CA ASP A 134 18.48 -5.53 -25.09
C ASP A 134 17.34 -4.58 -25.50
N ALA A 135 17.67 -3.43 -26.10
CA ALA A 135 16.65 -2.55 -26.65
C ALA A 135 16.00 -3.18 -27.89
N GLY A 136 14.67 -3.16 -27.97
CA GLY A 136 13.92 -3.75 -29.06
C GLY A 136 12.53 -4.22 -28.69
N ASN A 137 11.86 -4.87 -29.63
CA ASN A 137 10.58 -5.53 -29.41
C ASN A 137 10.83 -6.92 -28.83
N HIS A 138 10.12 -7.24 -27.76
CA HIS A 138 10.18 -8.52 -27.08
C HIS A 138 8.78 -9.11 -26.91
N THR A 139 8.74 -10.42 -26.72
CA THR A 139 7.53 -11.16 -26.36
C THR A 139 7.82 -12.08 -25.18
N ALA A 140 6.92 -12.11 -24.20
CA ALA A 140 7.04 -12.99 -23.05
C ALA A 140 5.77 -13.81 -22.84
N ARG A 141 5.94 -15.06 -22.43
CA ARG A 141 4.87 -15.88 -21.85
C ARG A 141 5.40 -16.69 -20.70
N LEU A 142 4.52 -17.03 -19.77
CA LEU A 142 4.85 -17.91 -18.67
C LEU A 142 4.22 -19.27 -18.91
N VAL A 143 4.97 -20.32 -18.59
CA VAL A 143 4.55 -21.70 -18.79
C VAL A 143 4.73 -22.50 -17.50
N LEU A 144 3.67 -23.18 -17.06
CA LEU A 144 3.68 -24.11 -15.95
C LEU A 144 4.05 -25.51 -16.44
N LEU A 145 5.12 -26.06 -15.87
CA LEU A 145 5.68 -27.37 -16.18
C LEU A 145 5.76 -28.25 -14.94
N ASP A 146 5.87 -29.56 -15.14
CA ASP A 146 6.12 -30.57 -14.09
C ASP A 146 7.61 -30.91 -13.92
N SER A 147 8.50 -30.13 -14.55
CA SER A 147 9.95 -30.29 -14.48
C SER A 147 10.64 -28.92 -14.52
N PRO A 148 11.81 -28.75 -13.85
CA PRO A 148 12.64 -27.55 -14.00
C PRO A 148 13.33 -27.46 -15.36
N THR A 149 13.35 -28.53 -16.16
CA THR A 149 13.95 -28.57 -17.50
C THR A 149 12.85 -28.41 -18.56
N PRO A 150 12.73 -27.22 -19.17
CA PRO A 150 11.56 -26.92 -19.98
C PRO A 150 11.44 -27.71 -21.28
N GLU A 151 12.54 -28.26 -21.80
CA GLU A 151 12.55 -29.11 -23.00
C GLU A 151 12.05 -30.53 -22.74
N ALA A 152 12.11 -31.01 -21.50
CA ALA A 152 11.74 -32.37 -21.11
C ALA A 152 10.45 -32.44 -20.28
N GLY A 153 10.05 -31.33 -19.67
CA GLY A 153 8.84 -31.24 -18.85
C GLY A 153 7.55 -31.31 -19.67
N LYS A 154 6.52 -31.88 -19.07
CA LYS A 154 5.15 -31.82 -19.59
C LYS A 154 4.61 -30.42 -19.41
N HIS A 155 4.08 -29.87 -20.50
CA HIS A 155 3.36 -28.61 -20.47
C HIS A 155 1.97 -28.77 -19.87
N LEU A 156 1.68 -28.02 -18.81
CA LEU A 156 0.44 -28.11 -18.03
C LEU A 156 -0.51 -26.95 -18.33
N MET A 157 0.02 -25.72 -18.31
CA MET A 157 -0.71 -24.48 -18.51
C MET A 157 0.23 -23.38 -19.00
N GLN A 158 -0.26 -22.41 -19.77
CA GLN A 158 0.50 -21.21 -20.15
C GLN A 158 -0.35 -19.95 -20.04
N SER A 159 0.31 -18.82 -19.88
CA SER A 159 -0.31 -17.50 -20.03
C SER A 159 -0.48 -17.13 -21.52
N GLU A 160 -1.24 -16.06 -21.75
CA GLU A 160 -1.22 -15.33 -23.02
C GLU A 160 0.19 -14.82 -23.34
N LEU A 161 0.47 -14.65 -24.64
CA LEU A 161 1.72 -14.05 -25.13
C LEU A 161 1.62 -12.53 -25.02
N VAL A 162 2.58 -11.92 -24.32
CA VAL A 162 2.61 -10.47 -24.07
C VAL A 162 3.71 -9.82 -24.90
N PRO A 163 3.39 -9.02 -25.92
CA PRO A 163 4.37 -8.19 -26.63
C PRO A 163 4.69 -6.93 -25.82
N PHE A 164 5.94 -6.48 -25.82
CA PHE A 164 6.38 -5.23 -25.18
C PHE A 164 7.65 -4.71 -25.84
N MET A 165 8.04 -3.47 -25.52
CA MET A 165 9.26 -2.86 -26.07
C MET A 165 10.18 -2.41 -24.94
N VAL A 166 11.46 -2.72 -25.09
CA VAL A 166 12.53 -2.22 -24.24
C VAL A 166 13.25 -1.11 -24.98
N LEU A 167 13.36 0.06 -24.37
CA LEU A 167 14.07 1.21 -24.91
C LEU A 167 15.49 1.28 -24.32
N SER A 168 16.38 2.01 -25.00
CA SER A 168 17.62 2.45 -24.38
C SER A 168 17.32 3.37 -23.19
N ASP A 169 18.24 3.48 -22.23
CA ASP A 169 18.03 4.36 -21.07
C ASP A 169 17.78 5.82 -21.48
N GLU A 170 18.47 6.29 -22.53
CA GLU A 170 18.32 7.64 -23.08
C GLU A 170 16.94 7.84 -23.72
N ASP A 171 16.50 6.92 -24.59
CA ASP A 171 15.20 7.01 -25.24
C ASP A 171 14.06 6.88 -24.23
N PHE A 172 14.20 5.97 -23.25
CA PHE A 172 13.22 5.78 -22.19
C PHE A 172 13.06 7.05 -21.34
N ALA A 173 14.17 7.66 -20.93
CA ALA A 173 14.15 8.92 -20.20
C ALA A 173 13.56 10.07 -21.03
N ALA A 174 13.86 10.13 -22.33
CA ALA A 174 13.30 11.13 -23.23
C ALA A 174 11.77 10.99 -23.37
N VAL A 175 11.27 9.77 -23.55
CA VAL A 175 9.83 9.48 -23.62
C VAL A 175 9.13 9.85 -22.33
N LEU A 176 9.66 9.44 -21.17
CA LEU A 176 9.06 9.77 -19.88
C LEU A 176 9.07 11.28 -19.61
N LYS A 177 10.15 11.97 -19.98
CA LYS A 177 10.23 13.42 -19.87
C LYS A 177 9.20 14.12 -20.74
N GLN A 178 9.03 13.68 -21.99
CA GLN A 178 8.03 14.23 -22.89
C GLN A 178 6.61 13.98 -22.36
N GLN A 179 6.30 12.74 -21.96
CA GLN A 179 5.02 12.38 -21.36
C GLN A 179 4.72 13.25 -20.14
N HIS A 180 5.70 13.44 -19.25
CA HIS A 180 5.54 14.29 -18.08
C HIS A 180 5.24 15.75 -18.45
N GLN A 181 5.90 16.30 -19.48
CA GLN A 181 5.63 17.66 -19.98
C GLN A 181 4.23 17.79 -20.57
N ASP A 182 3.78 16.78 -21.32
CA ASP A 182 2.44 16.74 -21.90
C ASP A 182 1.37 16.64 -20.79
N ASP A 183 1.61 15.81 -19.78
CA ASP A 183 0.74 15.67 -18.62
C ASP A 183 0.70 16.96 -17.77
N LEU A 184 1.84 17.63 -17.57
CA LEU A 184 1.88 18.94 -16.91
C LEU A 184 1.11 20.00 -17.70
N ALA A 185 1.22 20.00 -19.04
CA ALA A 185 0.50 20.95 -19.88
C ALA A 185 -1.02 20.77 -19.80
N LEU A 186 -1.49 19.53 -19.59
CA LEU A 186 -2.91 19.20 -19.56
C LEU A 186 -3.53 19.22 -18.15
N TYR A 187 -2.80 18.74 -17.15
CA TYR A 187 -3.29 18.47 -15.79
C TYR A 187 -2.58 19.28 -14.71
N GLY A 188 -1.59 20.07 -15.10
CA GLY A 188 -0.90 20.94 -14.18
C GLY A 188 -1.85 21.94 -13.50
N ALA A 189 -1.53 22.31 -12.26
CA ALA A 189 -2.14 23.44 -11.60
C ALA A 189 -1.85 24.70 -12.44
N GLN A 190 -2.92 25.39 -12.85
CA GLN A 190 -2.87 26.60 -13.69
C GLN A 190 -1.98 27.73 -13.12
N THR A 191 -1.57 27.64 -11.86
CA THR A 191 -0.77 28.64 -11.15
C THR A 191 0.74 28.49 -11.33
N GLY A 192 1.23 27.37 -11.88
CA GLY A 192 2.67 27.07 -11.96
C GLY A 192 3.33 26.82 -10.60
N GLU A 193 2.53 26.48 -9.58
CA GLU A 193 2.97 26.31 -8.19
C GLU A 193 3.20 24.82 -7.80
N GLU A 194 3.18 23.91 -8.77
CA GLU A 194 3.04 22.45 -8.53
C GLU A 194 4.23 21.77 -7.88
N ASP A 195 5.43 22.22 -8.23
CA ASP A 195 6.70 21.66 -7.76
C ASP A 195 7.43 22.59 -6.79
N LEU A 196 6.77 23.68 -6.36
CA LEU A 196 7.37 24.60 -5.40
C LEU A 196 7.48 23.93 -4.03
N GLY A 197 8.64 24.09 -3.39
CA GLY A 197 8.78 23.83 -1.96
C GLY A 197 8.05 24.90 -1.13
N VAL A 198 7.78 24.60 0.15
CA VAL A 198 7.03 25.50 1.05
C VAL A 198 7.62 26.91 1.13
N VAL A 199 8.96 27.05 1.13
CA VAL A 199 9.65 28.34 1.17
C VAL A 199 9.47 29.12 -0.13
N GLN A 200 9.64 28.47 -1.29
CA GLN A 200 9.47 29.12 -2.59
C GLN A 200 8.02 29.59 -2.79
N TRP A 201 7.06 28.75 -2.38
CA TRP A 201 5.65 29.11 -2.37
C TRP A 201 5.38 30.32 -1.46
N TYR A 202 5.91 30.32 -0.24
CA TYR A 202 5.79 31.44 0.70
C TYR A 202 6.35 32.75 0.13
N GLN A 203 7.56 32.70 -0.45
CA GLN A 203 8.18 33.87 -1.10
C GLN A 203 7.31 34.40 -2.25
N LEU A 204 6.79 33.52 -3.10
CA LEU A 204 5.91 33.89 -4.21
C LEU A 204 4.63 34.58 -3.72
N LYS A 205 3.99 34.06 -2.66
CA LYS A 205 2.78 34.68 -2.09
C LYS A 205 3.07 36.05 -1.50
N ARG A 206 4.20 36.22 -0.80
CA ARG A 206 4.63 37.53 -0.28
C ARG A 206 4.90 38.55 -1.37
N GLN A 207 5.56 38.14 -2.46
CA GLN A 207 5.81 39.04 -3.61
C GLN A 207 4.52 39.50 -4.28
N LYS A 208 3.53 38.61 -4.44
CA LYS A 208 2.20 38.97 -4.96
C LYS A 208 1.48 39.96 -4.03
N GLN A 209 1.62 39.83 -2.72
CA GLN A 209 1.06 40.77 -1.75
C GLN A 209 1.75 42.15 -1.78
N THR A 210 3.06 42.22 -1.99
CA THR A 210 3.79 43.50 -2.03
C THR A 210 3.59 44.27 -3.34
N HIS A 211 3.39 43.58 -4.47
CA HIS A 211 3.15 44.22 -5.78
C HIS A 211 1.66 44.49 -6.07
N GLY A 212 0.73 43.92 -5.29
CA GLY A 212 -0.72 44.08 -5.45
C GLY A 212 -1.32 45.39 -4.91
N ASN A 213 -0.52 46.31 -4.38
CA ASN A 213 -1.01 47.51 -3.69
C ASN A 213 -1.28 48.72 -4.61
N PHE A 214 -2.00 48.50 -5.71
CA PHE A 214 -2.62 49.57 -6.51
C PHE A 214 -4.00 49.21 -7.11
N ALA A 215 -4.70 48.21 -6.56
CA ALA A 215 -6.11 47.98 -6.87
C ALA A 215 -6.93 48.06 -5.58
N SER A 216 -7.74 49.12 -5.49
CA SER A 216 -8.74 49.34 -4.45
C SER A 216 -9.58 48.07 -4.24
N GLY A 217 -9.52 47.51 -3.04
CA GLY A 217 -10.35 46.38 -2.64
C GLY A 217 -11.81 46.82 -2.54
N TYR A 218 -12.58 46.56 -3.59
CA TYR A 218 -14.03 46.47 -3.49
C TYR A 218 -14.41 44.99 -3.41
N ALA A 219 -14.95 44.58 -2.26
CA ALA A 219 -15.63 43.30 -2.14
C ALA A 219 -17.02 43.43 -2.78
N THR A 220 -17.31 42.63 -3.80
CA THR A 220 -18.64 42.55 -4.41
C THR A 220 -19.48 41.57 -3.60
N HIS A 221 -20.61 42.04 -3.05
CA HIS A 221 -21.57 41.19 -2.36
C HIS A 221 -22.87 41.14 -3.17
N GLU A 222 -23.39 39.94 -3.47
CA GLU A 222 -24.77 39.81 -3.96
C GLU A 222 -25.72 40.05 -2.79
N VAL A 223 -26.65 40.98 -2.97
CA VAL A 223 -27.62 41.41 -1.96
C VAL A 223 -29.01 41.09 -2.48
N ASP A 224 -29.84 40.45 -1.65
CA ASP A 224 -31.25 40.22 -1.94
C ASP A 224 -31.99 41.56 -2.06
N ALA A 225 -32.60 41.81 -3.22
CA ALA A 225 -33.20 43.10 -3.55
C ALA A 225 -34.45 43.46 -2.72
N ALA A 226 -35.04 42.50 -2.01
CA ALA A 226 -36.22 42.72 -1.18
C ALA A 226 -35.89 42.93 0.31
N THR A 227 -34.77 42.38 0.78
CA THR A 227 -34.40 42.37 2.21
C THR A 227 -33.14 43.16 2.54
N GLY A 228 -32.27 43.41 1.58
CA GLY A 228 -30.99 44.10 1.81
C GLY A 228 -29.92 43.23 2.46
N ASP A 229 -30.17 41.92 2.63
CA ASP A 229 -29.23 40.96 3.18
C ASP A 229 -28.32 40.37 2.10
N THR A 230 -27.08 40.06 2.47
CA THR A 230 -26.15 39.35 1.60
C THR A 230 -26.61 37.91 1.40
N VAL A 231 -26.64 37.44 0.14
CA VAL A 231 -27.04 36.06 -0.20
C VAL A 231 -25.96 35.11 0.32
N LYS A 232 -26.13 34.60 1.54
CA LYS A 232 -25.39 33.43 2.00
C LYS A 232 -25.99 32.21 1.31
N THR A 233 -25.31 31.71 0.28
CA THR A 233 -25.49 30.32 -0.15
C THR A 233 -25.24 29.44 1.07
N LYS A 234 -26.33 28.91 1.65
CA LYS A 234 -26.25 27.84 2.65
C LYS A 234 -25.67 26.60 1.97
N LEU A 235 -24.35 26.52 1.84
CA LEU A 235 -23.69 25.24 2.01
C LEU A 235 -24.02 24.83 3.44
N ALA A 236 -24.61 23.65 3.61
CA ALA A 236 -24.84 23.05 4.92
C ALA A 236 -23.47 22.74 5.54
N HIS A 237 -22.81 23.76 6.09
CA HIS A 237 -21.73 23.56 7.03
C HIS A 237 -22.33 22.93 8.27
N ASN A 238 -22.02 21.66 8.50
CA ASN A 238 -22.17 21.05 9.81
C ASN A 238 -21.53 21.97 10.86
N SER A 239 -22.13 22.02 12.05
CA SER A 239 -21.61 22.84 13.14
C SER A 239 -20.16 22.42 13.44
N PRO A 240 -19.26 23.33 13.86
CA PRO A 240 -17.90 22.97 14.32
C PRO A 240 -17.87 21.87 15.39
N ASN A 241 -19.01 21.56 16.00
CA ASN A 241 -19.20 20.57 17.05
C ASN A 241 -19.72 19.21 16.57
N ASP A 242 -20.09 19.07 15.29
CA ASP A 242 -20.57 17.80 14.74
C ASP A 242 -19.37 16.92 14.37
N PRO A 243 -19.26 15.71 14.93
CA PRO A 243 -18.12 14.84 14.64
C PRO A 243 -18.17 14.34 13.18
N PRO A 244 -17.03 14.28 12.48
CA PRO A 244 -16.98 13.62 11.18
C PRO A 244 -17.23 12.11 11.35
N LEU A 245 -17.70 11.43 10.31
CA LEU A 245 -17.73 9.97 10.31
C LEU A 245 -16.31 9.40 10.19
N LEU A 246 -15.47 10.03 9.35
CA LEU A 246 -14.12 9.58 9.01
C LEU A 246 -13.11 10.70 9.21
N VAL A 247 -12.04 10.43 9.96
CA VAL A 247 -10.84 11.26 10.01
C VAL A 247 -9.75 10.58 9.19
N ILE A 248 -9.12 11.27 8.25
CA ILE A 248 -7.98 10.78 7.48
C ILE A 248 -6.72 11.51 7.94
N GLY A 249 -5.81 10.79 8.59
CA GLY A 249 -4.48 11.25 8.95
C GLY A 249 -3.47 10.96 7.85
N VAL A 250 -2.98 12.00 7.19
CA VAL A 250 -1.97 11.88 6.14
C VAL A 250 -0.58 12.05 6.75
N LYS A 251 0.19 10.96 6.83
CA LYS A 251 1.60 10.95 7.18
C LYS A 251 2.37 11.74 6.12
N THR A 252 3.03 12.81 6.52
CA THR A 252 3.81 13.65 5.59
C THR A 252 5.04 14.21 6.27
N ARG A 253 6.01 14.68 5.49
CA ARG A 253 7.14 15.45 6.01
C ARG A 253 6.82 16.92 6.09
N VAL A 254 7.19 17.59 7.18
CA VAL A 254 6.79 19.00 7.39
C VAL A 254 7.32 19.94 6.31
N VAL A 255 8.58 19.78 5.87
CA VAL A 255 9.17 20.60 4.79
C VAL A 255 8.99 19.95 3.43
N ASP A 256 9.58 18.77 3.21
CA ASP A 256 9.67 18.13 1.88
C ASP A 256 8.32 17.61 1.35
N GLY A 257 7.35 17.38 2.24
CA GLY A 257 6.02 16.87 1.89
C GLY A 257 5.08 17.92 1.29
N PHE A 258 5.49 19.19 1.23
CA PHE A 258 4.62 20.29 0.82
C PHE A 258 3.94 20.05 -0.53
N ARG A 259 4.68 19.60 -1.56
CA ARG A 259 4.12 19.35 -2.90
C ARG A 259 3.00 18.29 -2.89
N PHE A 260 3.15 17.26 -2.07
CA PHE A 260 2.16 16.19 -1.92
C PHE A 260 0.92 16.72 -1.18
N ARG A 261 1.11 17.47 -0.10
CA ARG A 261 -0.01 18.14 0.59
C ARG A 261 -0.79 19.04 -0.35
N GLN A 262 -0.13 19.82 -1.21
CA GLN A 262 -0.81 20.66 -2.19
C GLN A 262 -1.59 19.84 -3.21
N ALA A 263 -1.02 18.76 -3.75
CA ALA A 263 -1.75 17.88 -4.65
C ALA A 263 -2.97 17.25 -3.98
N ILE A 264 -2.85 16.77 -2.74
CA ILE A 264 -3.96 16.22 -1.96
C ILE A 264 -5.08 17.28 -1.78
N ARG A 265 -4.74 18.50 -1.34
CA ARG A 265 -5.69 19.61 -1.18
C ARG A 265 -6.34 20.05 -2.50
N GLN A 266 -5.63 19.94 -3.62
CA GLN A 266 -6.14 20.26 -4.95
C GLN A 266 -7.01 19.14 -5.54
N THR A 267 -6.92 17.93 -4.98
CA THR A 267 -7.56 16.73 -5.53
C THR A 267 -8.58 16.15 -4.55
N TRP A 268 -8.32 14.97 -4.00
CA TRP A 268 -9.29 14.19 -3.26
C TRP A 268 -9.63 14.76 -1.87
N ALA A 269 -8.80 15.66 -1.34
CA ALA A 269 -9.07 16.39 -0.09
C ALA A 269 -9.49 17.85 -0.33
N ASN A 270 -9.92 18.20 -1.54
CA ASN A 270 -10.43 19.54 -1.84
C ASN A 270 -11.65 19.87 -0.99
N LYS A 271 -11.55 20.91 -0.15
CA LYS A 271 -12.58 21.31 0.83
C LYS A 271 -13.96 21.58 0.22
N ASP A 272 -14.03 22.02 -1.04
CA ASP A 272 -15.30 22.32 -1.71
C ASP A 272 -16.04 21.06 -2.18
N ASN A 273 -15.31 19.96 -2.38
CA ASN A 273 -15.85 18.69 -2.91
C ASN A 273 -15.84 17.54 -1.89
N LEU A 274 -15.06 17.68 -0.81
CA LEU A 274 -14.95 16.68 0.24
C LEU A 274 -16.27 16.57 1.02
N PRO A 275 -16.79 15.36 1.28
CA PRO A 275 -17.99 15.21 2.10
C PRO A 275 -17.80 15.84 3.48
N THR A 276 -18.84 16.50 4.00
CA THR A 276 -18.80 17.15 5.33
C THR A 276 -18.62 16.17 6.49
N THR A 277 -18.79 14.88 6.24
CA THR A 277 -18.53 13.77 7.17
C THR A 277 -17.08 13.29 7.15
N VAL A 278 -16.20 13.89 6.33
CA VAL A 278 -14.77 13.57 6.27
C VAL A 278 -13.94 14.74 6.75
N ARG A 279 -12.95 14.47 7.60
CA ARG A 279 -11.92 15.43 7.98
C ARG A 279 -10.54 14.92 7.57
N VAL A 280 -9.79 15.70 6.82
CA VAL A 280 -8.39 15.38 6.46
C VAL A 280 -7.45 16.25 7.28
N LEU A 281 -6.43 15.62 7.88
CA LEU A 281 -5.39 16.28 8.68
C LEU A 281 -4.02 15.75 8.27
N PHE A 282 -3.04 16.63 8.12
CA PHE A 282 -1.67 16.28 7.78
C PHE A 282 -0.84 16.10 9.06
N ALA A 283 -0.36 14.88 9.32
CA ALA A 283 0.46 14.54 10.46
C ALA A 283 1.95 14.71 10.10
N ALA A 284 2.53 15.85 10.46
CA ALA A 284 3.87 16.24 10.02
C ALA A 284 4.95 16.26 11.13
N CYS A 285 4.55 16.11 12.40
CA CYS A 285 5.44 16.22 13.57
C CYS A 285 6.06 17.62 13.74
N ARG A 286 6.88 17.79 14.79
CA ARG A 286 7.54 19.05 15.12
C ARG A 286 8.41 19.55 13.99
N VAL A 287 8.47 20.88 13.84
CA VAL A 287 9.43 21.52 12.95
C VAL A 287 10.85 21.28 13.49
N PRO A 288 11.82 20.84 12.67
CA PRO A 288 13.19 20.60 13.12
C PRO A 288 13.75 21.78 13.91
N THR A 289 14.47 21.52 15.00
CA THR A 289 14.99 22.58 15.89
C THR A 289 16.00 23.49 15.19
N ASP A 290 16.73 22.94 14.22
CA ASP A 290 17.72 23.62 13.38
C ASP A 290 17.12 24.29 12.13
N ALA A 291 15.80 24.20 11.91
CA ALA A 291 15.14 24.89 10.80
C ALA A 291 15.29 26.42 10.92
N SER A 292 15.59 27.06 9.78
CA SER A 292 15.73 28.52 9.68
C SER A 292 14.41 29.24 10.00
N GLU A 293 14.51 30.52 10.38
CA GLU A 293 13.31 31.36 10.60
C GLU A 293 12.42 31.42 9.35
N GLU A 294 13.01 31.46 8.15
CA GLU A 294 12.26 31.47 6.90
C GLU A 294 11.44 30.19 6.69
N ILE A 295 11.99 29.02 7.05
CA ILE A 295 11.24 27.75 6.99
C ILE A 295 10.09 27.77 8.00
N ARG A 296 10.33 28.25 9.23
CA ARG A 296 9.29 28.36 10.27
C ARG A 296 8.17 29.29 9.84
N ASP A 297 8.51 30.44 9.27
CA ASP A 297 7.56 31.40 8.73
C ASP A 297 6.74 30.82 7.58
N ALA A 298 7.37 30.07 6.67
CA ALA A 298 6.70 29.44 5.55
C ALA A 298 5.70 28.36 6.01
N ILE A 299 6.08 27.53 6.99
CA ILE A 299 5.20 26.52 7.59
C ILE A 299 4.03 27.19 8.33
N ALA A 300 4.30 28.20 9.16
CA ALA A 300 3.26 28.94 9.86
C ALA A 300 2.31 29.66 8.89
N TYR A 301 2.83 30.13 7.75
CA TYR A 301 2.02 30.69 6.68
C TYR A 301 1.15 29.63 6.02
N GLU A 302 1.66 28.43 5.71
CA GLU A 302 0.86 27.31 5.23
C GLU A 302 -0.27 26.96 6.20
N GLN A 303 0.04 26.79 7.49
CA GLN A 303 -0.95 26.49 8.53
C GLN A 303 -2.10 27.51 8.55
N ARG A 304 -1.77 28.81 8.46
CA ARG A 304 -2.80 29.87 8.41
C ARG A 304 -3.64 29.83 7.15
N VAL A 305 -3.03 29.57 5.99
CA VAL A 305 -3.75 29.54 4.70
C VAL A 305 -4.75 28.38 4.64
N TYR A 306 -4.44 27.26 5.29
CA TYR A 306 -5.25 26.05 5.21
C TYR A 306 -6.03 25.72 6.51
N ASP A 307 -6.26 26.72 7.36
CA ASP A 307 -7.06 26.63 8.60
C ASP A 307 -6.54 25.58 9.59
N GLY A 308 -5.21 25.44 9.69
CA GLY A 308 -4.56 24.57 10.65
C GLY A 308 -4.71 23.07 10.35
N ASP A 309 -4.95 22.68 9.10
CA ASP A 309 -5.00 21.26 8.71
C ASP A 309 -3.64 20.53 8.84
N LEU A 310 -2.53 21.28 8.94
CA LEU A 310 -1.17 20.77 9.14
C LEU A 310 -0.81 20.73 10.63
N LEU A 311 -0.77 19.52 11.18
CA LEU A 311 -0.42 19.24 12.58
C LEU A 311 1.10 19.12 12.71
N THR A 312 1.70 20.08 13.41
CA THR A 312 3.14 20.10 13.71
C THR A 312 3.41 19.87 15.19
N ASP A 313 3.54 20.95 15.97
CA ASP A 313 4.03 20.94 17.35
C ASP A 313 3.05 20.31 18.33
N VAL A 314 1.78 20.17 17.92
CA VAL A 314 0.74 19.43 18.65
C VAL A 314 1.00 17.92 18.68
N LEU A 315 1.78 17.40 17.72
CA LEU A 315 2.22 16.00 17.72
C LEU A 315 3.61 15.93 18.37
N GLU A 316 3.74 15.20 19.48
CA GLU A 316 5.00 15.09 20.21
C GLU A 316 5.96 14.07 19.57
N CYS A 317 6.28 14.29 18.29
CA CYS A 317 7.17 13.45 17.52
C CYS A 317 8.22 14.26 16.76
N GLU A 318 9.30 13.59 16.40
CA GLU A 318 10.29 14.09 15.45
C GLU A 318 10.08 13.39 14.10
N ASP A 319 10.28 14.13 13.02
CA ASP A 319 10.09 13.63 11.67
C ASP A 319 11.30 12.82 11.20
N SER A 320 11.36 11.56 11.63
CA SER A 320 12.38 10.60 11.22
C SER A 320 11.73 9.30 10.75
N TYR A 321 12.31 8.72 9.70
CA TYR A 321 11.87 7.42 9.19
C TYR A 321 12.02 6.31 10.26
N ALA A 322 13.05 6.41 11.10
CA ALA A 322 13.30 5.45 12.19
C ALA A 322 12.26 5.51 13.32
N THR A 323 11.44 6.57 13.36
CA THR A 323 10.42 6.80 14.41
C THR A 323 9.02 6.95 13.81
N LEU A 324 8.80 6.42 12.61
CA LEU A 324 7.50 6.47 11.93
C LEU A 324 6.34 5.93 12.77
N PRO A 325 6.48 4.82 13.54
CA PRO A 325 5.40 4.37 14.42
C PRO A 325 5.02 5.40 15.48
N ASN A 326 5.98 6.23 15.94
CA ASN A 326 5.68 7.30 16.89
C ASN A 326 4.82 8.39 16.26
N LYS A 327 5.07 8.76 14.99
CA LYS A 327 4.21 9.71 14.26
C LYS A 327 2.75 9.23 14.20
N VAL A 328 2.54 7.95 13.89
CA VAL A 328 1.21 7.33 13.88
C VAL A 328 0.60 7.39 15.28
N LYS A 329 1.35 6.97 16.31
CA LYS A 329 0.88 6.97 17.70
C LYS A 329 0.46 8.36 18.19
N GLU A 330 1.28 9.39 17.92
CA GLU A 330 0.96 10.78 18.30
C GLU A 330 -0.28 11.29 17.59
N PHE A 331 -0.45 10.97 16.31
CA PHE A 331 -1.65 11.36 15.57
C PHE A 331 -2.91 10.67 16.12
N LEU A 332 -2.83 9.36 16.39
CA LEU A 332 -3.95 8.62 16.97
C LEU A 332 -4.28 9.09 18.38
N HIS A 333 -3.27 9.45 19.18
CA HIS A 333 -3.46 10.07 20.48
C HIS A 333 -4.16 11.43 20.38
N PHE A 334 -3.73 12.29 19.44
CA PHE A 334 -4.39 13.58 19.18
C PHE A 334 -5.87 13.39 18.81
N VAL A 335 -6.17 12.50 17.85
CA VAL A 335 -7.55 12.22 17.43
C VAL A 335 -8.37 11.61 18.57
N GLY A 336 -7.80 10.62 19.25
CA GLY A 336 -8.44 9.88 20.34
C GLY A 336 -8.61 10.68 21.63
N THR A 337 -8.04 11.88 21.77
CA THR A 337 -8.22 12.74 22.95
C THR A 337 -8.95 14.05 22.66
N ASP A 338 -9.11 14.41 21.38
CA ASP A 338 -9.87 15.59 20.98
C ASP A 338 -11.38 15.43 21.22
N HIS A 339 -12.02 16.48 21.74
CA HIS A 339 -13.44 16.46 22.13
C HIS A 339 -14.42 16.23 20.97
N VAL A 340 -14.05 16.58 19.74
CA VAL A 340 -14.87 16.40 18.55
C VAL A 340 -14.42 15.16 17.79
N LEU A 341 -13.13 15.02 17.52
CA LEU A 341 -12.62 13.93 16.68
C LEU A 341 -12.73 12.56 17.36
N ARG A 342 -12.65 12.46 18.69
CA ARG A 342 -12.87 11.18 19.41
C ARG A 342 -14.29 10.63 19.21
N ARG A 343 -15.25 11.45 18.79
CA ARG A 343 -16.64 11.03 18.49
C ARG A 343 -16.84 10.60 17.03
N SER A 344 -15.77 10.51 16.24
CA SER A 344 -15.83 9.99 14.87
C SER A 344 -16.07 8.48 14.87
N GLY A 345 -16.57 7.94 13.76
CA GLY A 345 -16.74 6.48 13.64
C GLY A 345 -15.42 5.77 13.34
N TYR A 346 -14.58 6.38 12.49
CA TYR A 346 -13.42 5.73 11.91
C TYR A 346 -12.25 6.70 11.73
N VAL A 347 -11.04 6.15 11.74
CA VAL A 347 -9.80 6.85 11.40
C VAL A 347 -9.06 6.06 10.34
N MET A 348 -8.72 6.71 9.24
CA MET A 348 -7.82 6.19 8.23
C MET A 348 -6.44 6.83 8.40
N ILE A 349 -5.40 6.02 8.35
CA ILE A 349 -4.03 6.49 8.17
C ILE A 349 -3.68 6.31 6.69
N ALA A 350 -3.05 7.32 6.10
CA ALA A 350 -2.56 7.27 4.71
C ALA A 350 -1.18 7.94 4.61
N ASP A 351 -0.32 7.51 3.70
CA ASP A 351 0.87 8.26 3.28
C ASP A 351 0.48 9.44 2.38
N ASP A 352 1.37 10.41 2.23
CA ASP A 352 1.16 11.59 1.37
C ASP A 352 1.27 11.31 -0.13
N ASP A 353 1.59 10.07 -0.50
CA ASP A 353 1.61 9.53 -1.87
C ASP A 353 0.38 8.65 -2.19
N VAL A 354 -0.70 8.81 -1.44
CA VAL A 354 -1.96 8.07 -1.63
C VAL A 354 -3.06 8.94 -2.25
N TYR A 355 -3.79 8.38 -3.22
CA TYR A 355 -5.07 8.91 -3.68
C TYR A 355 -6.22 8.14 -3.04
N VAL A 356 -7.19 8.83 -2.43
CA VAL A 356 -8.34 8.22 -1.76
C VAL A 356 -9.66 8.69 -2.37
N ARG A 357 -10.53 7.77 -2.81
CA ARG A 357 -11.93 8.08 -3.18
C ARG A 357 -12.78 8.25 -1.91
N ALA A 358 -12.54 9.32 -1.17
CA ALA A 358 -13.10 9.54 0.18
C ALA A 358 -14.65 9.49 0.23
N ARG A 359 -15.32 9.97 -0.83
CA ARG A 359 -16.79 9.89 -0.96
C ARG A 359 -17.28 8.45 -1.02
N ASP A 360 -16.65 7.64 -1.88
CA ASP A 360 -17.03 6.25 -2.08
C ASP A 360 -16.72 5.42 -0.84
N LEU A 361 -15.57 5.69 -0.20
CA LEU A 361 -15.18 5.06 1.06
C LEU A 361 -16.22 5.32 2.16
N VAL A 362 -16.64 6.57 2.35
CA VAL A 362 -17.69 6.92 3.33
C VAL A 362 -19.03 6.27 2.99
N GLN A 363 -19.42 6.23 1.72
CA GLN A 363 -20.67 5.58 1.30
C GLN A 363 -20.65 4.08 1.64
N GLN A 364 -19.55 3.39 1.34
CA GLN A 364 -19.40 1.97 1.64
C GLN A 364 -19.42 1.69 3.14
N ILE A 365 -18.63 2.43 3.94
CA ILE A 365 -18.60 2.25 5.40
C ILE A 365 -19.98 2.53 6.01
N THR A 366 -20.68 3.57 5.53
CA THR A 366 -22.04 3.88 6.00
C THR A 366 -23.01 2.75 5.71
N ALA A 367 -22.88 2.08 4.56
CA ALA A 367 -23.74 0.96 4.17
C ALA A 367 -23.51 -0.31 5.01
N LEU A 368 -22.30 -0.50 5.55
CA LEU A 368 -21.98 -1.61 6.45
C LEU A 368 -22.55 -1.42 7.87
N GLY A 369 -22.88 -0.18 8.25
CA GLY A 369 -23.28 0.17 9.61
C GLY A 369 -22.08 0.38 10.54
N PRO A 370 -22.32 0.61 11.86
CA PRO A 370 -21.25 0.76 12.83
C PRO A 370 -20.46 -0.54 12.99
N LEU A 371 -19.15 -0.47 12.77
CA LEU A 371 -18.20 -1.54 12.99
C LEU A 371 -17.33 -1.20 14.20
N HIS A 372 -16.98 -2.23 14.96
CA HIS A 372 -16.07 -2.18 16.10
C HIS A 372 -14.96 -3.21 15.87
N ASP A 373 -13.86 -3.11 16.63
CA ASP A 373 -12.71 -4.00 16.50
C ASP A 373 -12.16 -4.06 15.06
N LEU A 374 -12.28 -2.95 14.32
CA LEU A 374 -11.90 -2.87 12.91
C LEU A 374 -10.45 -2.41 12.77
N TYR A 375 -9.68 -3.21 12.05
CA TYR A 375 -8.40 -2.84 11.47
C TYR A 375 -8.35 -3.43 10.06
N ALA A 376 -8.40 -2.59 9.03
CA ALA A 376 -8.60 -3.04 7.65
C ALA A 376 -7.71 -2.30 6.66
N GLY A 377 -7.20 -2.98 5.63
CA GLY A 377 -6.39 -2.37 4.58
C GLY A 377 -5.85 -3.42 3.61
N HIS A 378 -4.75 -3.11 2.92
CA HIS A 378 -4.11 -4.11 2.06
C HIS A 378 -3.32 -5.10 2.92
N VAL A 379 -3.84 -6.32 3.07
CA VAL A 379 -3.21 -7.44 3.80
C VAL A 379 -2.80 -8.53 2.81
N LYS A 380 -1.57 -9.04 2.87
CA LYS A 380 -1.17 -10.14 1.98
C LYS A 380 -1.50 -11.49 2.62
N GLU A 381 -2.31 -12.29 1.94
CA GLU A 381 -2.58 -13.67 2.37
C GLU A 381 -1.42 -14.60 2.00
N GLY A 382 -1.12 -15.57 2.86
CA GLY A 382 -0.25 -16.71 2.54
C GLY A 382 1.26 -16.44 2.43
N ASN A 383 1.71 -15.19 2.53
CA ASN A 383 3.14 -14.85 2.56
C ASN A 383 3.55 -14.43 3.98
N SER A 384 4.41 -15.23 4.60
CA SER A 384 5.12 -14.82 5.81
C SER A 384 6.13 -13.72 5.47
N PHE A 385 5.87 -12.51 5.95
CA PHE A 385 6.87 -11.44 5.89
C PHE A 385 7.93 -11.71 6.96
N VAL A 386 9.18 -11.78 6.54
CA VAL A 386 10.31 -11.98 7.45
C VAL A 386 10.96 -10.64 7.79
N PRO A 387 11.43 -10.45 9.03
CA PRO A 387 12.21 -9.27 9.38
C PRO A 387 13.50 -9.17 8.56
N GLU A 388 13.80 -7.98 8.04
CA GLU A 388 15.05 -7.72 7.34
C GLU A 388 16.21 -7.69 8.36
N ARG A 389 17.15 -8.63 8.25
CA ARG A 389 18.25 -8.80 9.21
C ARG A 389 19.56 -8.17 8.77
N ASP A 390 19.66 -7.65 7.54
CA ASP A 390 20.84 -6.95 7.06
C ASP A 390 20.85 -5.49 7.53
N PRO A 391 21.85 -5.05 8.33
CA PRO A 391 21.98 -3.67 8.80
C PRO A 391 22.09 -2.61 7.71
N GLN A 392 22.40 -2.99 6.47
CA GLN A 392 22.51 -2.08 5.32
C GLN A 392 21.17 -1.82 4.63
N ARG A 393 20.13 -2.58 4.97
CA ARG A 393 18.82 -2.49 4.33
C ARG A 393 17.91 -1.53 5.09
N ARG A 394 17.06 -0.81 4.35
CA ARG A 394 16.17 0.25 4.87
C ARG A 394 15.26 -0.18 6.02
N TYR A 395 14.83 -1.43 6.00
CA TYR A 395 13.88 -2.00 6.96
C TYR A 395 14.54 -2.87 8.02
N TYR A 396 15.86 -2.70 8.23
CA TYR A 396 16.62 -3.49 9.20
C TYR A 396 15.95 -3.55 10.58
N LEU A 397 15.72 -4.77 11.03
CA LEU A 397 15.17 -5.08 12.34
C LEU A 397 16.02 -6.19 12.99
N PRO A 398 16.87 -5.87 13.98
CA PRO A 398 17.70 -6.87 14.64
C PRO A 398 16.88 -7.90 15.41
N GLU A 399 17.41 -9.13 15.48
CA GLU A 399 16.81 -10.23 16.25
C GLU A 399 16.68 -9.89 17.74
N SER A 400 17.59 -9.07 18.27
CA SER A 400 17.52 -8.58 19.66
C SER A 400 16.32 -7.68 19.95
N VAL A 401 15.72 -7.07 18.91
CA VAL A 401 14.51 -6.25 19.02
C VAL A 401 13.27 -7.08 18.68
N TYR A 402 13.35 -7.96 17.68
CA TYR A 402 12.27 -8.84 17.29
C TYR A 402 12.78 -10.27 17.05
N PRO A 403 12.63 -11.17 18.03
CA PRO A 403 13.24 -12.50 17.98
C PRO A 403 12.46 -13.51 17.15
N LEU A 404 11.25 -13.18 16.68
CA LEU A 404 10.45 -14.09 15.84
C LEU A 404 10.94 -14.04 14.39
N ASP A 405 10.83 -15.16 13.69
CA ASP A 405 11.27 -15.31 12.30
C ASP A 405 10.30 -14.67 11.30
N GLU A 406 9.04 -14.47 11.69
CA GLU A 406 7.97 -13.99 10.84
C GLU A 406 7.16 -12.92 11.57
N PHE A 407 6.70 -11.91 10.84
CA PHE A 407 5.73 -10.95 11.33
C PHE A 407 4.33 -11.57 11.38
N PRO A 408 3.46 -11.14 12.32
CA PRO A 408 2.04 -11.45 12.20
C PRO A 408 1.46 -10.78 10.94
N PRO A 409 0.27 -11.19 10.46
CA PRO A 409 -0.44 -10.43 9.44
C PRO A 409 -0.58 -8.95 9.86
N PHE A 410 -0.40 -8.04 8.91
CA PHE A 410 -0.58 -6.60 9.09
C PHE A 410 -1.17 -5.96 7.83
N ALA A 411 -1.89 -4.85 7.99
CA ALA A 411 -2.29 -4.01 6.87
C ALA A 411 -1.11 -3.11 6.47
N TRP A 412 -0.75 -3.11 5.19
CA TRP A 412 0.44 -2.43 4.68
C TRP A 412 0.43 -0.92 4.94
N GLY A 413 1.62 -0.38 5.24
CA GLY A 413 1.82 0.99 5.71
C GLY A 413 1.25 2.15 4.89
N PRO A 414 1.08 2.07 3.54
CA PRO A 414 0.59 3.23 2.80
C PRO A 414 -0.83 3.64 3.18
N HIS A 415 -1.72 2.71 3.55
CA HIS A 415 -3.05 3.06 4.02
C HIS A 415 -3.74 1.93 4.78
N TYR A 416 -4.46 2.29 5.84
CA TYR A 416 -5.33 1.39 6.60
C TYR A 416 -6.39 2.18 7.38
N LEU A 417 -7.50 1.51 7.68
CA LEU A 417 -8.68 2.03 8.35
C LEU A 417 -8.84 1.34 9.71
N MET A 418 -9.21 2.11 10.73
CA MET A 418 -9.50 1.63 12.08
C MET A 418 -10.86 2.17 12.57
N SER A 419 -11.59 1.38 13.35
CA SER A 419 -12.72 1.90 14.12
C SER A 419 -12.23 2.73 15.31
N MET A 420 -13.07 3.65 15.79
CA MET A 420 -12.64 4.58 16.84
C MET A 420 -12.27 3.88 18.16
N ASP A 421 -12.91 2.78 18.54
CA ASP A 421 -12.56 2.00 19.73
C ASP A 421 -11.11 1.45 19.69
N VAL A 422 -10.63 1.08 18.50
CA VAL A 422 -9.24 0.67 18.26
C VAL A 422 -8.28 1.85 18.41
N VAL A 423 -8.69 3.04 17.94
CA VAL A 423 -7.91 4.28 18.07
C VAL A 423 -7.82 4.72 19.53
N GLU A 424 -8.93 4.64 20.27
CA GLU A 424 -8.99 4.95 21.70
C GLU A 424 -8.06 4.04 22.50
N PHE A 425 -8.01 2.74 22.20
CA PHE A 425 -7.06 1.83 22.83
C PHE A 425 -5.61 2.32 22.65
N ILE A 426 -5.20 2.69 21.44
CA ILE A 426 -3.85 3.20 21.19
C ILE A 426 -3.62 4.54 21.90
N ALA A 427 -4.60 5.44 21.84
CA ALA A 427 -4.51 6.76 22.45
C ALA A 427 -4.38 6.69 23.98
N ASP A 428 -5.12 5.80 24.62
CA ASP A 428 -5.17 5.64 26.07
C ASP A 428 -3.95 4.86 26.61
N ASN A 429 -3.28 4.05 25.76
CA ASN A 429 -2.06 3.28 26.10
C ASN A 429 -0.79 3.84 25.45
N ARG A 430 -0.78 5.13 25.07
CA ARG A 430 0.31 5.78 24.33
C ARG A 430 1.69 5.57 24.97
N GLN A 431 1.78 5.55 26.30
CA GLN A 431 3.07 5.48 27.03
C GLN A 431 3.64 4.05 27.05
N GLU A 432 2.76 3.05 27.06
CA GLU A 432 3.07 1.64 27.15
C GLU A 432 3.40 1.04 25.77
N LEU A 433 2.78 1.57 24.71
CA LEU A 433 2.95 1.09 23.34
C LEU A 433 4.28 1.57 22.72
N GLN A 434 5.20 0.62 22.52
CA GLN A 434 6.51 0.84 21.92
C GLN A 434 6.52 0.51 20.43
N GLY A 435 7.29 1.29 19.66
CA GLY A 435 7.43 1.09 18.22
C GLY A 435 8.52 0.09 17.83
N LEU A 436 8.31 -0.60 16.72
CA LEU A 436 9.23 -1.57 16.15
C LEU A 436 10.10 -0.94 15.05
N GLY A 437 11.10 -0.17 15.46
CA GLY A 437 12.00 0.52 14.52
C GLY A 437 11.22 1.38 13.49
N PRO A 438 11.54 1.30 12.18
CA PRO A 438 10.88 2.08 11.14
C PRO A 438 9.52 1.52 10.66
N LEU A 439 9.05 0.40 11.23
CA LEU A 439 7.92 -0.38 10.70
C LEU A 439 6.62 0.02 11.39
N ASP A 440 5.97 1.10 10.95
CA ASP A 440 4.72 1.59 11.55
C ASP A 440 3.55 0.62 11.35
N ASP A 441 3.44 0.00 10.19
CA ASP A 441 2.43 -1.01 9.87
C ASP A 441 2.52 -2.26 10.76
N VAL A 442 3.70 -2.88 10.84
CA VAL A 442 3.93 -4.04 11.71
C VAL A 442 3.73 -3.66 13.18
N THR A 443 4.18 -2.46 13.57
CA THR A 443 4.00 -1.97 14.94
C THR A 443 2.53 -1.87 15.32
N VAL A 444 1.70 -1.25 14.47
CA VAL A 444 0.26 -1.11 14.73
C VAL A 444 -0.38 -2.50 14.85
N ALA A 445 -0.08 -3.43 13.94
CA ALA A 445 -0.60 -4.78 14.04
C ALA A 445 -0.24 -5.47 15.37
N LEU A 446 1.01 -5.32 15.85
CA LEU A 446 1.42 -5.87 17.14
C LEU A 446 0.69 -5.24 18.33
N TRP A 447 0.43 -3.93 18.31
CA TRP A 447 -0.38 -3.28 19.36
C TRP A 447 -1.80 -3.84 19.39
N LEU A 448 -2.39 -4.05 18.21
CA LEU A 448 -3.77 -4.50 18.08
C LEU A 448 -3.96 -5.99 18.41
N LEU A 449 -2.92 -6.81 18.22
CA LEU A 449 -2.92 -8.19 18.70
C LEU A 449 -3.10 -8.30 20.22
N ALA A 450 -2.67 -7.30 21.01
CA ALA A 450 -2.86 -7.28 22.46
C ALA A 450 -4.35 -7.27 22.85
N ILE A 451 -5.22 -6.80 21.97
CA ILE A 451 -6.68 -6.79 22.13
C ILE A 451 -7.41 -7.73 21.16
N GLN A 452 -6.69 -8.64 20.50
CA GLN A 452 -7.23 -9.62 19.54
C GLN A 452 -7.93 -8.99 18.33
N VAL A 453 -7.52 -7.78 17.95
CA VAL A 453 -7.94 -7.15 16.70
C VAL A 453 -6.96 -7.57 15.60
N HIS A 454 -7.49 -8.26 14.59
CA HIS A 454 -6.72 -8.80 13.47
C HIS A 454 -6.96 -7.96 12.20
N PRO A 455 -5.95 -7.82 11.32
CA PRO A 455 -6.12 -7.07 10.08
C PRO A 455 -7.09 -7.78 9.13
N GLN A 456 -7.91 -7.00 8.45
CA GLN A 456 -8.88 -7.45 7.45
C GLN A 456 -8.47 -6.93 6.07
N HIS A 457 -8.40 -7.83 5.08
CA HIS A 457 -8.04 -7.45 3.71
C HIS A 457 -9.16 -6.64 3.03
N VAL A 458 -8.78 -5.61 2.28
CA VAL A 458 -9.67 -4.80 1.43
C VAL A 458 -9.09 -4.77 0.01
N ASP A 459 -9.71 -5.50 -0.93
CA ASP A 459 -9.24 -5.62 -2.32
C ASP A 459 -9.02 -4.26 -3.02
N GLN A 460 -9.86 -3.28 -2.66
CA GLN A 460 -9.87 -1.94 -3.24
C GLN A 460 -8.76 -1.03 -2.70
N PHE A 461 -7.95 -1.51 -1.75
CA PHE A 461 -6.81 -0.81 -1.17
C PHE A 461 -5.55 -1.40 -1.80
N ASN A 462 -4.85 -0.63 -2.61
CA ASN A 462 -3.70 -1.15 -3.35
C ASN A 462 -2.56 -0.13 -3.48
N ASN A 463 -1.46 -0.54 -4.09
CA ASN A 463 -0.29 0.28 -4.33
C ASN A 463 0.40 -0.11 -5.64
N LEU A 464 1.10 0.85 -6.23
CA LEU A 464 1.78 0.69 -7.52
C LEU A 464 2.87 -0.39 -7.50
N ARG A 465 3.48 -0.62 -6.33
CA ARG A 465 4.52 -1.64 -6.16
C ARG A 465 3.98 -3.06 -6.26
N GLU A 466 2.73 -3.32 -5.88
CA GLU A 466 2.16 -4.67 -5.93
C GLU A 466 1.37 -4.94 -7.21
N SER A 467 0.52 -4.01 -7.64
CA SER A 467 -0.37 -4.26 -8.78
C SER A 467 -0.60 -3.04 -9.68
N PRO A 468 -0.89 -3.26 -10.99
CA PRO A 468 -1.27 -2.18 -11.88
C PRO A 468 -2.60 -1.56 -11.42
N CYS A 469 -2.86 -0.36 -11.91
CA CYS A 469 -4.07 0.38 -11.57
C CYS A 469 -5.35 -0.38 -11.98
N SER A 470 -6.36 -0.41 -11.11
CA SER A 470 -7.72 -0.89 -11.40
C SER A 470 -8.77 0.20 -11.13
N ASN A 471 -9.86 0.19 -11.90
CA ASN A 471 -10.88 1.25 -11.86
C ASN A 471 -11.75 1.23 -10.60
N ASP A 472 -11.76 0.13 -9.86
CA ASP A 472 -12.55 -0.09 -8.66
C ASP A 472 -11.79 0.22 -7.37
N LEU A 473 -10.55 0.72 -7.43
CA LEU A 473 -9.73 1.06 -6.27
C LEU A 473 -10.27 2.24 -5.46
N LEU A 474 -10.44 2.07 -4.15
CA LEU A 474 -10.79 3.14 -3.20
C LEU A 474 -9.56 3.91 -2.73
N ALA A 475 -8.42 3.25 -2.59
CA ALA A 475 -7.16 3.86 -2.20
C ALA A 475 -6.02 3.30 -3.04
N TYR A 476 -5.22 4.17 -3.63
CA TYR A 476 -4.07 3.78 -4.44
C TYR A 476 -2.83 4.56 -4.04
N ALA A 477 -1.77 3.85 -3.67
CA ALA A 477 -0.55 4.42 -3.11
C ALA A 477 0.66 4.40 -4.05
N ASP A 478 1.75 5.00 -3.58
CA ASP A 478 3.01 5.20 -4.30
C ASP A 478 2.90 6.15 -5.51
N LEU A 479 1.95 7.09 -5.44
CA LEU A 479 1.64 8.03 -6.50
C LEU A 479 2.39 9.35 -6.37
N GLY A 480 2.88 9.88 -7.48
CA GLY A 480 3.39 11.25 -7.57
C GLY A 480 2.27 12.31 -7.50
N PRO A 481 2.59 13.57 -7.16
CA PRO A 481 1.61 14.67 -7.11
C PRO A 481 0.82 14.87 -8.41
N LEU A 482 1.48 14.74 -9.56
CA LEU A 482 0.84 14.85 -10.88
C LEU A 482 -0.12 13.70 -11.15
N ALA A 483 0.23 12.48 -10.77
CA ALA A 483 -0.64 11.30 -10.91
C ALA A 483 -1.97 11.50 -10.18
N MET A 484 -1.93 12.05 -8.97
CA MET A 484 -3.14 12.39 -8.21
C MET A 484 -4.03 13.39 -8.96
N ARG A 485 -3.43 14.39 -9.63
CA ARG A 485 -4.17 15.38 -10.44
C ARG A 485 -4.78 14.75 -11.70
N ILE A 486 -4.05 13.85 -12.35
CA ILE A 486 -4.55 13.08 -13.51
C ILE A 486 -5.78 12.26 -13.09
N ILE A 487 -5.66 11.47 -12.01
CA ILE A 487 -6.77 10.66 -11.48
C ILE A 487 -7.96 11.56 -11.15
N GLN A 488 -7.75 12.68 -10.46
CA GLN A 488 -8.82 13.62 -10.14
C GLN A 488 -9.52 14.17 -11.38
N SER A 489 -8.74 14.56 -12.40
CA SER A 489 -9.25 15.09 -13.66
C SER A 489 -10.06 14.03 -14.41
N ASN A 490 -9.60 12.78 -14.41
CA ASN A 490 -10.33 11.65 -15.00
C ASN A 490 -11.71 11.50 -14.35
N LEU A 491 -11.75 11.40 -13.02
CA LEU A 491 -13.00 11.23 -12.28
C LEU A 491 -13.97 12.41 -12.48
N GLN A 492 -13.47 13.65 -12.49
CA GLN A 492 -14.28 14.85 -12.75
C GLN A 492 -14.84 14.89 -14.18
N SER A 493 -14.11 14.32 -15.14
CA SER A 493 -14.50 14.26 -16.55
C SER A 493 -15.36 13.04 -16.88
N GLY A 494 -15.71 12.20 -15.89
CA GLY A 494 -16.43 10.95 -16.10
C GLY A 494 -15.61 9.87 -16.82
N ARG A 495 -14.28 10.01 -16.85
CA ARG A 495 -13.37 8.96 -17.32
C ARG A 495 -13.05 7.99 -16.18
N ASP A 496 -12.60 6.82 -16.58
CA ASP A 496 -12.10 5.77 -15.69
C ASP A 496 -10.93 6.26 -14.82
N PHE A 497 -10.87 5.76 -13.57
CA PHE A 497 -9.81 6.10 -12.60
C PHE A 497 -8.41 5.91 -13.21
N CYS A 498 -8.19 4.79 -13.91
CA CYS A 498 -6.92 4.43 -14.53
C CYS A 498 -6.75 4.93 -15.97
N TYR A 499 -7.60 5.86 -16.44
CA TYR A 499 -7.46 6.39 -17.79
C TYR A 499 -6.10 7.09 -17.98
N GLY A 500 -5.33 6.67 -18.98
CA GLY A 500 -3.98 7.17 -19.21
C GLY A 500 -2.94 6.68 -18.18
N PHE A 501 -3.23 5.58 -17.48
CA PHE A 501 -2.29 4.98 -16.54
C PHE A 501 -0.97 4.60 -17.21
N ASN A 502 0.13 5.02 -16.58
CA ASN A 502 1.48 4.56 -16.88
C ASN A 502 2.22 4.43 -15.56
N ALA A 503 2.68 3.21 -15.23
CA ALA A 503 3.27 2.95 -13.94
C ALA A 503 4.52 3.80 -13.66
N HIS A 504 5.31 4.15 -14.68
CA HIS A 504 6.55 4.92 -14.48
C HIS A 504 6.30 6.41 -14.27
N SER A 505 5.36 7.00 -15.00
CA SER A 505 5.03 8.42 -14.82
C SER A 505 4.16 8.66 -13.59
N TRP A 506 3.42 7.64 -13.13
CA TRP A 506 2.59 7.74 -11.93
C TRP A 506 3.35 7.49 -10.64
N ASP A 507 4.48 6.76 -10.69
CA ASP A 507 5.34 6.49 -9.53
C ASP A 507 5.89 7.80 -8.91
N LYS A 508 5.76 7.92 -7.58
CA LYS A 508 6.27 9.05 -6.80
C LYS A 508 7.78 9.32 -6.97
N ASP A 509 8.55 8.28 -7.28
CA ASP A 509 10.00 8.31 -7.47
C ASP A 509 10.41 8.27 -8.96
N GLY A 510 9.45 8.06 -9.88
CA GLY A 510 9.70 7.76 -11.30
C GLY A 510 10.59 8.75 -12.05
N ILE A 511 10.51 10.04 -11.71
CA ILE A 511 11.33 11.10 -12.34
C ILE A 511 12.62 11.37 -11.54
N ARG A 512 12.64 11.15 -10.22
CA ARG A 512 13.81 11.40 -9.37
C ARG A 512 14.91 10.36 -9.52
N LEU A 513 14.56 9.12 -9.87
CA LEU A 513 15.51 8.02 -10.08
C LEU A 513 16.26 8.07 -11.43
N GLN A 514 16.17 9.18 -12.18
CA GLN A 514 16.80 9.35 -13.50
C GLN A 514 17.78 10.53 -13.55
N ALA A 515 17.91 11.29 -12.47
CA ALA A 515 18.88 12.40 -12.34
C ALA A 515 20.12 12.02 -11.51
N LEU A 516 20.24 10.74 -11.14
CA LEU A 516 21.39 10.06 -10.53
C LEU A 516 21.71 8.85 -11.40
#